data_AF-A0A8H4CVZ6-F1
#
_entry.id   AF-A0A8H4CVZ6-F1
#
_cell.length_a   1.000
_cell.length_b   1.000
_cell.length_c   1.000
_cell.angle_alpha   90.00
_cell.angle_beta   90.00
_cell.angle_gamma   90.00
#
_symmetry.space_group_name_H-M   'P 1'
#
loop_
_entity.id
_entity.type
_entity.pdbx_description
1 polymer ?
#
loop_
_entity_poly.entity_id
_entity_poly.type
_entity_poly.pdbx_seq_one_letter_code
_entity_poly.pdbx_strand_id
1 'polypeptide(L)'
;MEFTLAFGAVGDFIAVISLIKDIITALDDSSGSVKDYRDVMRSFEILQRTVQHVSQIYDDMETAKDLGDLRILAMSSVSQIQQSLEGFRDRNRKFERSLGGGGAKNVFRDVVRKIRWNFEEKDVMKIRDEMKGYTASLSMLLDITTIRLMQRNHEVRAIQAADNEDRTAVTIRKSSQVLKQYVGAIGQRILSKLSFIAGLGVELRKSTSGLMTMMVSLSGELSGIKAILMRLERPLNDEHFILEDITGRAFPIHLKTITSWDAFEFILADRFRGKKGAHRVKGKRYSLQERASHRQIDRSTEWEGAFLPYQRIDMSLICREAGTGPQKKSSSSCPWCETVAPVISDTETQW
;
A
#
# COMPACT_ATOMS: atom_id res chain seq x y z
N MET A 1 -20.85 83.55 20.28
CA MET A 1 -20.38 82.30 20.92
C MET A 1 -18.92 82.15 20.58
N GLU A 2 -18.05 82.28 21.59
CA GLU A 2 -16.63 82.05 21.45
C GLU A 2 -16.40 80.54 21.34
N PHE A 3 -15.99 80.08 20.16
CA PHE A 3 -15.50 78.72 19.99
C PHE A 3 -14.03 78.68 20.40
N THR A 4 -13.78 78.21 21.63
CA THR A 4 -12.45 77.80 22.09
C THR A 4 -12.05 76.55 21.31
N LEU A 5 -11.22 76.74 20.27
CA LEU A 5 -10.70 75.69 19.40
C LEU A 5 -9.64 74.85 20.13
N ALA A 6 -9.81 73.53 20.04
CA ALA A 6 -8.88 72.54 20.58
C ALA A 6 -7.55 72.59 19.82
N PHE A 7 -6.45 72.72 20.55
CA PHE A 7 -5.08 72.70 20.03
C PHE A 7 -4.68 71.27 19.64
N GLY A 8 -4.54 71.03 18.34
CA GLY A 8 -4.04 69.78 17.73
C GLY A 8 -4.25 69.81 16.22
N ALA A 9 -3.53 68.98 15.46
CA ALA A 9 -3.57 68.98 13.98
C ALA A 9 -5.01 68.95 13.42
N VAL A 10 -5.87 68.11 13.99
CA VAL A 10 -7.31 67.99 13.66
C VAL A 10 -8.07 69.29 13.95
N GLY A 11 -7.74 69.97 15.03
CA GLY A 11 -8.32 71.26 15.41
C GLY A 11 -8.01 72.37 14.41
N ASP A 12 -6.80 72.40 13.86
CA ASP A 12 -6.38 73.39 12.85
C ASP A 12 -7.11 73.17 11.52
N PHE A 13 -7.28 71.92 11.09
CA PHE A 13 -8.09 71.58 9.92
C PHE A 13 -9.56 72.02 10.09
N ILE A 14 -10.15 71.75 11.26
CA ILE A 14 -11.53 72.15 11.57
C ILE A 14 -11.68 73.67 11.60
N ALA A 15 -10.72 74.39 12.17
CA ALA A 15 -10.69 75.85 12.20
C ALA A 15 -10.69 76.44 10.78
N VAL A 16 -9.82 75.94 9.90
CA VAL A 16 -9.75 76.35 8.49
C VAL A 16 -11.03 76.04 7.75
N ILE A 17 -11.59 74.84 7.89
CA ILE A 17 -12.86 74.44 7.25
C ILE A 17 -14.01 75.35 7.70
N SER A 18 -14.10 75.67 9.00
CA SER A 18 -15.11 76.58 9.53
C SER A 18 -14.96 77.98 8.95
N LEU A 19 -13.73 78.48 8.89
CA LEU A 19 -13.44 79.82 8.40
C LEU A 19 -13.73 79.96 6.89
N ILE A 20 -13.46 78.92 6.09
CA ILE A 20 -13.85 78.87 4.67
C ILE A 20 -15.38 78.90 4.54
N LYS A 21 -16.11 78.11 5.35
CA LYS A 21 -17.58 78.11 5.33
C LYS A 21 -18.18 79.46 5.69
N ASP A 22 -17.63 80.15 6.69
CA ASP A 22 -18.08 81.49 7.08
C ASP A 22 -17.87 82.50 5.93
N ILE A 23 -16.74 82.41 5.22
CA ILE A 23 -16.44 83.24 4.04
C ILE A 23 -17.40 82.93 2.88
N ILE A 24 -17.66 81.64 2.59
CA ILE A 24 -18.61 81.23 1.56
C ILE A 24 -20.01 81.77 1.87
N THR A 25 -20.48 81.63 3.11
CA THR A 25 -21.81 82.11 3.55
C THR A 25 -21.93 83.64 3.42
N ALA A 26 -20.91 84.37 3.86
CA ALA A 26 -20.87 85.83 3.74
C ALA A 26 -20.86 86.33 2.28
N LEU A 27 -20.30 85.52 1.36
CA LEU A 27 -20.30 85.81 -0.07
C LEU A 27 -21.63 85.42 -0.76
N ASP A 28 -22.31 84.36 -0.32
CA ASP A 28 -23.58 83.89 -0.90
C ASP A 28 -24.75 84.87 -0.63
N ASP A 29 -24.79 85.46 0.57
CA ASP A 29 -25.79 86.48 0.95
C ASP A 29 -25.66 87.79 0.14
N SER A 30 -24.57 87.96 -0.62
CA SER A 30 -24.35 89.11 -1.50
C SER A 30 -24.97 88.87 -2.89
N SER A 31 -26.28 89.13 -3.03
CA SER A 31 -27.02 88.93 -4.27
C SER A 31 -26.40 89.66 -5.48
N GLY A 32 -25.63 88.95 -6.33
CA GLY A 32 -25.04 89.52 -7.54
C GLY A 32 -24.26 88.53 -8.41
N SER A 33 -24.87 88.08 -9.51
CA SER A 33 -24.28 87.24 -10.56
C SER A 33 -23.19 87.95 -11.37
N VAL A 34 -22.00 88.14 -10.79
CA VAL A 34 -20.77 88.45 -11.54
C VAL A 34 -19.93 87.17 -11.63
N LYS A 35 -19.47 86.82 -12.84
CA LYS A 35 -18.75 85.57 -13.13
C LYS A 35 -17.56 85.34 -12.18
N ASP A 36 -16.82 86.40 -11.86
CA ASP A 36 -15.61 86.31 -11.02
C ASP A 36 -15.91 85.94 -9.57
N TYR A 37 -17.05 86.38 -9.02
CA TYR A 37 -17.49 86.00 -7.67
C TYR A 37 -17.86 84.51 -7.59
N ARG A 38 -18.57 84.00 -8.60
CA ARG A 38 -18.89 82.56 -8.69
C ARG A 38 -17.63 81.70 -8.83
N ASP A 39 -16.63 82.20 -9.55
CA ASP A 39 -15.35 81.51 -9.71
C ASP A 39 -14.51 81.51 -8.41
N VAL A 40 -14.63 82.56 -7.59
CA VAL A 40 -14.03 82.64 -6.26
C VAL A 40 -14.71 81.66 -5.29
N MET A 41 -16.05 81.65 -5.23
CA MET A 41 -16.82 80.70 -4.41
C MET A 41 -16.48 79.25 -4.78
N ARG A 42 -16.43 78.94 -6.08
CA ARG A 42 -16.00 77.60 -6.55
C ARG A 42 -14.59 77.24 -6.07
N SER A 43 -13.67 78.21 -6.06
CA SER A 43 -12.29 77.97 -5.59
C SER A 43 -12.23 77.68 -4.08
N PHE A 44 -13.07 78.36 -3.28
CA PHE A 44 -13.21 78.07 -1.84
C PHE A 44 -13.86 76.71 -1.57
N GLU A 45 -14.90 76.34 -2.32
CA GLU A 45 -15.53 75.01 -2.20
C GLU A 45 -14.56 73.86 -2.51
N ILE A 46 -13.74 74.03 -3.56
CA ILE A 46 -12.72 73.04 -3.92
C ILE A 46 -11.68 72.95 -2.81
N LEU A 47 -11.19 74.08 -2.31
CA LEU A 47 -10.22 74.09 -1.21
C LEU A 47 -10.79 73.42 0.04
N GLN A 48 -12.05 73.70 0.41
CA GLN A 48 -12.70 73.07 1.55
C GLN A 48 -12.72 71.54 1.42
N ARG A 49 -13.08 71.01 0.24
CA ARG A 49 -13.10 69.56 -0.01
C ARG A 49 -11.70 68.96 0.07
N THR A 50 -10.70 69.64 -0.49
CA THR A 50 -9.31 69.18 -0.43
C THR A 50 -8.80 69.15 1.02
N VAL A 51 -9.03 70.21 1.80
CA VAL A 51 -8.65 70.27 3.22
C VAL A 51 -9.36 69.16 4.04
N GLN A 52 -10.64 68.85 3.72
CA GLN A 52 -11.36 67.74 4.34
C GLN A 52 -10.74 66.37 4.01
N HIS A 53 -10.39 66.12 2.75
CA HIS A 53 -9.72 64.87 2.35
C HIS A 53 -8.35 64.72 3.00
N VAL A 54 -7.58 65.81 3.11
CA VAL A 54 -6.30 65.81 3.82
C VAL A 54 -6.52 65.43 5.29
N SER A 55 -7.48 66.05 5.98
CA SER A 55 -7.80 65.74 7.37
C SER A 55 -8.11 64.25 7.58
N GLN A 56 -8.97 63.66 6.74
CA GLN A 56 -9.36 62.24 6.86
C GLN A 56 -8.16 61.29 6.73
N ILE A 57 -7.28 61.56 5.75
CA ILE A 57 -6.08 60.73 5.57
C ILE A 57 -5.14 60.88 6.75
N TYR A 58 -4.96 62.08 7.31
CA TYR A 58 -4.06 62.27 8.44
C TYR A 58 -4.63 61.74 9.78
N ASP A 59 -5.95 61.68 9.93
CA ASP A 59 -6.62 61.05 11.09
C ASP A 59 -6.45 59.52 11.11
N ASP A 60 -6.59 58.85 9.96
CA ASP A 60 -6.34 57.40 9.82
C ASP A 60 -4.85 57.02 10.01
N MET A 61 -3.95 58.01 9.96
CA MET A 61 -2.50 57.84 9.88
C MET A 61 -1.77 58.10 11.19
N GLU A 62 -2.48 58.10 12.33
CA GLU A 62 -1.93 58.30 13.67
C GLU A 62 -0.72 57.39 14.01
N THR A 63 -0.56 56.28 13.28
CA THR A 63 0.47 55.26 13.49
C THR A 63 1.68 55.27 12.55
N ALA A 64 1.74 56.11 11.50
CA ALA A 64 2.77 56.02 10.46
C ALA A 64 3.96 57.00 10.68
N LYS A 65 5.01 56.56 11.37
CA LYS A 65 6.22 57.35 11.68
C LYS A 65 6.99 57.86 10.45
N ASP A 66 6.99 57.14 9.33
CA ASP A 66 7.80 57.45 8.13
C ASP A 66 7.21 58.55 7.22
N LEU A 67 6.04 59.10 7.59
CA LEU A 67 5.36 60.17 6.85
C LEU A 67 5.37 61.51 7.62
N GLY A 68 6.20 61.60 8.66
CA GLY A 68 6.36 62.79 9.49
C GLY A 68 6.64 64.06 8.66
N ASP A 69 7.52 63.96 7.66
CA ASP A 69 7.88 65.11 6.81
C ASP A 69 6.69 65.62 5.99
N LEU A 70 5.89 64.71 5.41
CA LEU A 70 4.71 65.08 4.63
C LEU A 70 3.62 65.66 5.53
N ARG A 71 3.49 65.14 6.76
CA ARG A 71 2.60 65.69 7.79
C ARG A 71 3.00 67.12 8.14
N ILE A 72 4.28 67.37 8.36
CA ILE A 72 4.79 68.73 8.66
C ILE A 72 4.50 69.68 7.50
N LEU A 73 4.72 69.24 6.26
CA LEU A 73 4.42 70.04 5.06
C LEU A 73 2.91 70.34 4.93
N ALA A 74 2.05 69.35 5.14
CA ALA A 74 0.59 69.53 5.12
C ALA A 74 0.13 70.52 6.20
N MET A 75 0.65 70.40 7.42
CA MET A 75 0.34 71.33 8.52
C MET A 75 0.82 72.75 8.23
N SER A 76 1.99 72.92 7.61
CA SER A 76 2.48 74.21 7.17
C SER A 76 1.57 74.83 6.10
N SER A 77 1.10 74.06 5.13
CA SER A 77 0.14 74.53 4.12
C SER A 77 -1.20 74.93 4.74
N VAL A 78 -1.69 74.19 5.74
CA VAL A 78 -2.93 74.52 6.48
C VAL A 78 -2.79 75.82 7.26
N SER A 79 -1.66 76.03 7.94
CA SER A 79 -1.37 77.28 8.64
C SER A 79 -1.30 78.48 7.68
N GLN A 80 -0.71 78.31 6.49
CA GLN A 80 -0.67 79.36 5.46
C GLN A 80 -2.06 79.69 4.93
N ILE A 81 -2.90 78.68 4.70
CA ILE A 81 -4.31 78.88 4.32
C ILE A 81 -5.03 79.67 5.41
N GLN A 82 -4.89 79.27 6.67
CA GLN A 82 -5.51 79.97 7.80
C GLN A 82 -5.10 81.45 7.84
N GLN A 83 -3.80 81.74 7.70
CA GLN A 83 -3.29 83.11 7.73
C GLN A 83 -3.80 83.97 6.56
N SER A 84 -3.84 83.41 5.33
CA SER A 84 -4.38 84.11 4.16
C SER A 84 -5.87 84.42 4.33
N LEU A 85 -6.65 83.45 4.81
CA LEU A 85 -8.08 83.61 5.02
C LEU A 85 -8.43 84.56 6.18
N GLU A 86 -7.69 84.52 7.30
CA GLU A 86 -7.84 85.47 8.40
C GLU A 86 -7.49 86.88 7.96
N GLY A 87 -6.41 87.05 7.18
CA GLY A 87 -6.03 88.32 6.59
C GLY A 87 -7.06 88.86 5.59
N PHE A 88 -7.76 87.99 4.88
CA PHE A 88 -8.91 88.35 4.04
C PHE A 88 -10.11 88.79 4.90
N ARG A 89 -10.46 88.01 5.93
CA ARG A 89 -11.56 88.30 6.86
C ARG A 89 -11.36 89.62 7.62
N ASP A 90 -10.16 89.89 8.13
CA ASP A 90 -9.86 91.09 8.91
C ASP A 90 -9.88 92.37 8.06
N ARG A 91 -9.46 92.27 6.80
CA ARG A 91 -9.63 93.37 5.82
C ARG A 91 -11.12 93.68 5.66
N ASN A 92 -11.96 92.66 5.53
CA ASN A 92 -13.42 92.82 5.39
C ASN A 92 -14.07 93.44 6.63
N ARG A 93 -13.68 92.99 7.83
CA ARG A 93 -14.22 93.51 9.11
C ARG A 93 -13.83 94.98 9.37
N LYS A 94 -12.64 95.42 8.93
CA LYS A 94 -12.23 96.84 9.04
C LYS A 94 -13.14 97.75 8.22
N PHE A 95 -13.61 97.30 7.07
CA PHE A 95 -14.57 98.05 6.26
C PHE A 95 -15.95 98.15 6.91
N GLU A 96 -16.42 97.07 7.55
CA GLU A 96 -17.69 97.06 8.30
C GLU A 96 -17.70 98.08 9.45
N ARG A 97 -16.60 98.18 10.23
CA ARG A 97 -16.47 99.16 11.33
C ARG A 97 -16.39 100.61 10.84
N SER A 98 -15.79 100.84 9.68
CA SER A 98 -15.68 102.18 9.07
C SER A 98 -17.01 102.74 8.52
N LEU A 99 -18.09 101.94 8.56
CA LEU A 99 -19.43 102.28 8.04
C LEU A 99 -20.48 102.48 9.14
N GLY A 100 -20.11 102.38 10.42
CA GLY A 100 -21.01 102.50 11.59
C GLY A 100 -21.50 103.92 11.92
N GLY A 101 -21.79 104.73 10.90
CA GLY A 101 -22.24 106.13 11.06
C GLY A 101 -23.33 106.51 10.07
N GLY A 102 -24.51 105.88 10.13
CA GLY A 102 -25.69 106.38 9.43
C GLY A 102 -26.83 105.37 9.21
N GLY A 103 -28.01 105.68 9.78
CA GLY A 103 -29.34 105.31 9.24
C GLY A 103 -29.70 103.83 9.08
N ALA A 104 -30.36 103.27 10.09
CA ALA A 104 -30.69 101.85 10.30
C ALA A 104 -31.70 101.16 9.33
N LYS A 105 -31.83 101.53 8.04
CA LYS A 105 -32.79 100.82 7.15
C LYS A 105 -32.25 100.25 5.83
N ASN A 106 -30.99 100.49 5.46
CA ASN A 106 -30.37 99.86 4.28
C ASN A 106 -28.86 99.54 4.44
N VAL A 107 -28.35 99.59 5.67
CA VAL A 107 -26.90 99.51 5.98
C VAL A 107 -26.27 98.23 5.44
N PHE A 108 -26.90 97.06 5.62
CA PHE A 108 -26.34 95.78 5.12
C PHE A 108 -26.25 95.73 3.59
N ARG A 109 -27.23 96.28 2.87
CA ARG A 109 -27.21 96.34 1.40
C ARG A 109 -26.16 97.34 0.88
N ASP A 110 -25.93 98.43 1.61
CA ASP A 110 -24.93 99.44 1.26
C ASP A 110 -23.51 99.00 1.61
N VAL A 111 -23.33 98.24 2.70
CA VAL A 111 -22.09 97.52 3.03
C VAL A 111 -21.77 96.50 1.95
N VAL A 112 -22.74 95.67 1.53
CA VAL A 112 -22.58 94.69 0.45
C VAL A 112 -22.29 95.35 -0.90
N ARG A 113 -22.95 96.47 -1.24
CA ARG A 113 -22.64 97.25 -2.45
C ARG A 113 -21.26 97.91 -2.39
N LYS A 114 -20.81 98.42 -1.24
CA LYS A 114 -19.47 99.01 -1.12
C LYS A 114 -18.37 97.96 -1.06
N ILE A 115 -18.58 96.80 -0.47
CA ILE A 115 -17.72 95.62 -0.64
C ILE A 115 -17.61 95.33 -2.14
N ARG A 116 -18.74 95.21 -2.85
CA ARG A 116 -18.77 95.03 -4.31
C ARG A 116 -18.03 96.11 -5.13
N TRP A 117 -17.89 97.34 -4.63
CA TRP A 117 -17.28 98.47 -5.34
C TRP A 117 -15.87 98.88 -4.86
N ASN A 118 -15.46 98.50 -3.65
CA ASN A 118 -14.21 98.91 -3.01
C ASN A 118 -13.17 97.79 -2.98
N PHE A 119 -13.55 96.58 -3.39
CA PHE A 119 -12.58 95.57 -3.79
C PHE A 119 -12.04 95.93 -5.17
N GLU A 120 -10.74 96.21 -5.25
CA GLU A 120 -10.07 96.15 -6.54
C GLU A 120 -10.23 94.72 -7.08
N GLU A 121 -10.65 94.58 -8.34
CA GLU A 121 -10.72 93.30 -9.05
C GLU A 121 -9.44 92.45 -8.86
N LYS A 122 -8.31 93.14 -8.70
CA LYS A 122 -6.99 92.61 -8.37
C LYS A 122 -6.91 91.84 -7.04
N ASP A 123 -7.58 92.30 -5.98
CA ASP A 123 -7.57 91.63 -4.67
C ASP A 123 -8.40 90.34 -4.67
N VAL A 124 -9.52 90.35 -5.42
CA VAL A 124 -10.39 89.18 -5.61
C VAL A 124 -9.70 88.14 -6.51
N MET A 125 -8.97 88.57 -7.54
CA MET A 125 -8.15 87.68 -8.35
C MET A 125 -6.98 87.10 -7.53
N LYS A 126 -6.32 87.91 -6.70
CA LYS A 126 -5.22 87.46 -5.85
C LYS A 126 -5.64 86.35 -4.87
N ILE A 127 -6.75 86.53 -4.14
CA ILE A 127 -7.21 85.50 -3.20
C ILE A 127 -7.62 84.23 -3.95
N ARG A 128 -8.26 84.35 -5.12
CA ARG A 128 -8.62 83.21 -5.97
C ARG A 128 -7.39 82.41 -6.40
N ASP A 129 -6.35 83.08 -6.85
CA ASP A 129 -5.13 82.43 -7.32
C ASP A 129 -4.35 81.79 -6.15
N GLU A 130 -4.33 82.43 -4.97
CA GLU A 130 -3.83 81.84 -3.73
C GLU A 130 -4.58 80.55 -3.37
N MET A 131 -5.92 80.55 -3.39
CA MET A 131 -6.74 79.36 -3.08
C MET A 131 -6.49 78.21 -4.07
N LYS A 132 -6.36 78.52 -5.37
CA LYS A 132 -6.01 77.52 -6.39
C LYS A 132 -4.61 76.95 -6.16
N GLY A 133 -3.64 77.78 -5.80
CA GLY A 133 -2.29 77.36 -5.44
C GLY A 133 -2.28 76.42 -4.23
N TYR A 134 -3.00 76.79 -3.17
CA TYR A 134 -3.14 75.94 -1.97
C TYR A 134 -3.83 74.61 -2.29
N THR A 135 -4.88 74.63 -3.10
CA THR A 135 -5.58 73.42 -3.55
C THR A 135 -4.62 72.50 -4.31
N ALA A 136 -3.85 73.03 -5.26
CA ALA A 136 -2.91 72.23 -6.04
C ALA A 136 -1.79 71.63 -5.15
N SER A 137 -1.27 72.42 -4.21
CA SER A 137 -0.24 71.97 -3.26
C SER A 137 -0.74 70.86 -2.35
N LEU A 138 -1.93 71.02 -1.76
CA LEU A 138 -2.52 69.98 -0.90
C LEU A 138 -2.88 68.71 -1.68
N SER A 139 -3.43 68.84 -2.89
CA SER A 139 -3.71 67.68 -3.75
C SER A 139 -2.42 66.92 -4.10
N MET A 140 -1.33 67.62 -4.44
CA MET A 140 -0.04 66.99 -4.69
C MET A 140 0.50 66.27 -3.44
N LEU A 141 0.35 66.87 -2.26
CA LEU A 141 0.73 66.23 -1.00
C LEU A 141 -0.10 64.96 -0.75
N LEU A 142 -1.39 64.95 -1.08
CA LEU A 142 -2.23 63.76 -0.98
C LEU A 142 -1.74 62.66 -1.91
N ASP A 143 -1.46 62.98 -3.18
CA ASP A 143 -0.97 62.01 -4.17
C ASP A 143 0.37 61.38 -3.72
N ILE A 144 1.30 62.21 -3.23
CA ILE A 144 2.59 61.70 -2.72
C ILE A 144 2.38 60.81 -1.48
N THR A 145 1.49 61.21 -0.57
CA THR A 145 1.19 60.44 0.65
C THR A 145 0.61 59.08 0.32
N THR A 146 -0.36 59.03 -0.61
CA THR A 146 -0.98 57.78 -1.06
C THR A 146 0.01 56.86 -1.77
N ILE A 147 0.86 57.39 -2.66
CA ILE A 147 1.92 56.61 -3.32
C ILE A 147 2.88 55.99 -2.30
N ARG A 148 3.35 56.77 -1.33
CA ARG A 148 4.26 56.24 -0.29
C ARG A 148 3.59 55.17 0.58
N LEU A 149 2.32 55.34 0.90
CA LEU A 149 1.54 54.32 1.62
C LEU A 149 1.45 53.02 0.82
N MET A 150 1.16 53.11 -0.48
CA MET A 150 1.11 51.95 -1.37
C MET A 150 2.46 51.24 -1.47
N GLN A 151 3.56 52.00 -1.60
CA GLN A 151 4.92 51.46 -1.63
C GLN A 151 5.25 50.69 -0.36
N ARG A 152 5.00 51.28 0.82
CA ARG A 152 5.20 50.62 2.11
C ARG A 152 4.39 49.32 2.21
N ASN A 153 3.11 49.37 1.86
CA ASN A 153 2.25 48.19 1.89
C ASN A 153 2.77 47.10 0.95
N HIS A 154 3.32 47.47 -0.19
CA HIS A 154 3.94 46.54 -1.13
C HIS A 154 5.22 45.93 -0.56
N GLU A 155 6.11 46.73 0.05
CA GLU A 155 7.35 46.26 0.69
C GLU A 155 7.06 45.28 1.84
N VAL A 156 6.12 45.62 2.73
CA VAL A 156 5.72 44.74 3.83
C VAL A 156 5.15 43.42 3.29
N ARG A 157 4.33 43.48 2.24
CA ARG A 157 3.80 42.27 1.58
C ARG A 157 4.89 41.44 0.92
N ALA A 158 5.88 42.07 0.28
CA ALA A 158 7.00 41.38 -0.34
C ALA A 158 7.86 40.65 0.70
N ILE A 159 8.15 41.30 1.83
CA ILE A 159 8.89 40.68 2.95
C ILE A 159 8.10 39.49 3.53
N GLN A 160 6.79 39.63 3.73
CA GLN A 160 5.94 38.53 4.21
C GLN A 160 5.85 37.37 3.22
N ALA A 161 5.78 37.65 1.91
CA ALA A 161 5.77 36.62 0.88
C ALA A 161 7.09 35.81 0.89
N ALA A 162 8.23 36.50 1.00
CA ALA A 162 9.54 35.85 1.11
C ALA A 162 9.68 35.02 2.40
N ASP A 163 9.23 35.53 3.55
CA ASP A 163 9.23 34.77 4.82
C ASP A 163 8.35 33.50 4.73
N ASN A 164 7.19 33.62 4.11
CA ASN A 164 6.29 32.48 3.90
C ASN A 164 6.90 31.43 2.94
N GLU A 165 7.55 31.87 1.86
CA GLU A 165 8.26 30.98 0.96
C GLU A 165 9.41 30.24 1.68
N ASP A 166 10.21 30.92 2.48
CA ASP A 166 11.29 30.28 3.23
C ASP A 166 10.75 29.30 4.28
N ARG A 167 9.72 29.68 5.04
CA ARG A 167 9.04 28.78 6.00
C ARG A 167 8.46 27.55 5.35
N THR A 168 7.81 27.69 4.20
CA THR A 168 7.27 26.55 3.46
C THR A 168 8.38 25.65 2.93
N ALA A 169 9.45 26.22 2.38
CA ALA A 169 10.63 25.47 1.93
C ALA A 169 11.30 24.70 3.08
N VAL A 170 11.47 25.32 4.26
CA VAL A 170 12.02 24.66 5.45
C VAL A 170 11.13 23.51 5.92
N THR A 171 9.80 23.70 5.93
CA THR A 171 8.84 22.66 6.31
C THR A 171 8.85 21.48 5.34
N ILE A 172 8.93 21.76 4.03
CA ILE A 172 9.04 20.74 2.98
C ILE A 172 10.36 19.95 3.11
N ARG A 173 11.49 20.64 3.36
CA ARG A 173 12.79 19.97 3.58
C ARG A 173 12.74 19.05 4.80
N LYS A 174 12.18 19.53 5.91
CA LYS A 174 12.06 18.75 7.15
C LYS A 174 11.19 17.51 6.97
N SER A 175 10.02 17.66 6.35
CA SER A 175 9.13 16.52 6.06
C SER A 175 9.75 15.52 5.09
N SER A 176 10.42 15.98 4.03
CA SER A 176 11.16 15.12 3.09
C SER A 176 12.26 14.31 3.80
N GLN A 177 13.00 14.92 4.73
CA GLN A 177 14.03 14.23 5.50
C GLN A 177 13.45 13.16 6.43
N VAL A 178 12.34 13.46 7.11
CA VAL A 178 11.63 12.48 7.94
C VAL A 178 11.12 11.32 7.09
N LEU A 179 10.51 11.59 5.93
CA LEU A 179 10.05 10.56 5.00
C LEU A 179 11.19 9.67 4.51
N LYS A 180 12.34 10.25 4.14
CA LYS A 180 13.54 9.48 3.74
C LYS A 180 14.00 8.54 4.85
N GLN A 181 13.98 8.99 6.10
CA GLN A 181 14.34 8.15 7.25
C GLN A 181 13.36 6.99 7.44
N TYR A 182 12.05 7.25 7.36
CA TYR A 182 11.02 6.21 7.46
C TYR A 182 11.13 5.17 6.34
N VAL A 183 11.23 5.63 5.09
CA VAL A 183 11.38 4.74 3.92
C VAL A 183 12.67 3.92 4.03
N GLY A 184 13.77 4.55 4.45
CA GLY A 184 15.04 3.85 4.69
C GLY A 184 14.93 2.78 5.76
N ALA A 185 14.29 3.07 6.90
CA ALA A 185 14.10 2.10 7.98
C ALA A 185 13.21 0.92 7.57
N ILE A 186 12.13 1.19 6.84
CA ILE A 186 11.25 0.14 6.29
C ILE A 186 12.01 -0.71 5.27
N GLY A 187 12.74 -0.08 4.36
CA GLY A 187 13.56 -0.77 3.35
C GLY A 187 14.59 -1.69 3.99
N GLN A 188 15.30 -1.23 5.02
CA GLN A 188 16.27 -2.05 5.76
C GLN A 188 15.61 -3.24 6.48
N ARG A 189 14.45 -3.04 7.11
CA ARG A 189 13.68 -4.13 7.72
C ARG A 189 13.28 -5.18 6.69
N ILE A 190 12.73 -4.76 5.54
CA ILE A 190 12.34 -5.68 4.46
C ILE A 190 13.56 -6.44 3.93
N LEU A 191 14.66 -5.75 3.62
CA LEU A 191 15.89 -6.37 3.14
C LEU A 191 16.44 -7.41 4.13
N SER A 192 16.42 -7.12 5.43
CA SER A 192 16.86 -8.07 6.46
C SER A 192 15.98 -9.32 6.55
N LYS A 193 14.66 -9.18 6.36
CA LYS A 193 13.74 -10.33 6.34
C LYS A 193 13.94 -11.17 5.08
N LEU A 194 14.13 -10.53 3.92
CA LEU A 194 14.40 -11.22 2.67
C LEU A 194 15.74 -11.97 2.71
N SER A 195 16.79 -11.37 3.26
CA SER A 195 18.09 -12.04 3.40
C SER A 195 18.01 -13.23 4.36
N PHE A 196 17.25 -13.11 5.45
CA PHE A 196 16.99 -14.22 6.36
C PHE A 196 16.26 -15.39 5.68
N ILE A 197 15.19 -15.10 4.93
CA ILE A 197 14.43 -16.11 4.17
C ILE A 197 15.32 -16.77 3.11
N ALA A 198 16.13 -15.99 2.40
CA ALA A 198 17.08 -16.52 1.44
C ALA A 198 18.09 -17.47 2.11
N GLY A 199 18.58 -17.10 3.31
CA GLY A 199 19.45 -17.94 4.13
C GLY A 199 18.80 -19.27 4.50
N LEU A 200 17.55 -19.26 4.98
CA LEU A 200 16.78 -20.47 5.26
C LEU A 200 16.64 -21.36 4.01
N GLY A 201 16.41 -20.76 2.84
CA GLY A 201 16.31 -21.50 1.58
C GLY A 201 17.62 -22.23 1.21
N VAL A 202 18.77 -21.59 1.42
CA VAL A 202 20.09 -22.19 1.18
C VAL A 202 20.34 -23.34 2.16
N GLU A 203 20.03 -23.15 3.43
CA GLU A 203 20.23 -24.18 4.47
C GLU A 203 19.32 -25.39 4.26
N LEU A 204 18.04 -25.16 3.94
CA LEU A 204 17.10 -26.21 3.59
C LEU A 204 17.58 -26.99 2.36
N ARG A 205 18.04 -26.30 1.32
CA ARG A 205 18.58 -26.96 0.12
C ARG A 205 19.78 -27.84 0.46
N LYS A 206 20.69 -27.36 1.31
CA LYS A 206 21.86 -28.13 1.77
C LYS A 206 21.43 -29.37 2.57
N SER A 207 20.49 -29.21 3.49
CA SER A 207 19.95 -30.31 4.29
C SER A 207 19.25 -31.36 3.43
N THR A 208 18.37 -30.95 2.52
CA THR A 208 17.65 -31.84 1.60
C THR A 208 18.61 -32.59 0.69
N SER A 209 19.64 -31.92 0.17
CA SER A 209 20.69 -32.59 -0.61
C SER A 209 21.44 -33.63 0.22
N GLY A 210 21.76 -33.34 1.48
CA GLY A 210 22.40 -34.30 2.38
C GLY A 210 21.53 -35.53 2.64
N LEU A 211 20.23 -35.32 2.90
CA LEU A 211 19.25 -36.40 3.08
C LEU A 211 19.11 -37.27 1.82
N MET A 212 19.05 -36.66 0.63
CA MET A 212 19.01 -37.43 -0.62
C MET A 212 20.25 -38.30 -0.79
N THR A 213 21.45 -37.76 -0.56
CA THR A 213 22.69 -38.54 -0.65
C THR A 213 22.69 -39.70 0.35
N MET A 214 22.22 -39.46 1.58
CA MET A 214 22.09 -40.50 2.60
C MET A 214 21.10 -41.59 2.18
N MET A 215 19.93 -41.22 1.64
CA MET A 215 18.95 -42.19 1.13
C MET A 215 19.52 -43.04 0.00
N VAL A 216 20.26 -42.44 -0.94
CA VAL A 216 20.92 -43.18 -2.03
C VAL A 216 21.94 -44.17 -1.48
N SER A 217 22.75 -43.76 -0.50
CA SER A 217 23.71 -44.64 0.17
C SER A 217 23.02 -45.83 0.86
N LEU A 218 21.98 -45.56 1.66
CA LEU A 218 21.21 -46.58 2.36
C LEU A 218 20.54 -47.56 1.38
N SER A 219 20.00 -47.07 0.28
CA SER A 219 19.42 -47.93 -0.76
C SER A 219 20.47 -48.83 -1.40
N GLY A 220 21.70 -48.32 -1.58
CA GLY A 220 22.84 -49.10 -2.06
C GLY A 220 23.22 -50.23 -1.10
N GLU A 221 23.35 -49.92 0.19
CA GLU A 221 23.66 -50.90 1.24
C GLU A 221 22.57 -51.98 1.36
N LEU A 222 21.29 -51.59 1.39
CA LEU A 222 20.16 -52.52 1.42
C LEU A 222 20.14 -53.44 0.19
N SER A 223 20.45 -52.90 -0.99
CA SER A 223 20.56 -53.70 -2.21
C SER A 223 21.72 -54.69 -2.13
N GLY A 224 22.85 -54.28 -1.55
CA GLY A 224 23.98 -55.15 -1.25
C GLY A 224 23.61 -56.30 -0.30
N ILE A 225 22.93 -55.99 0.81
CA ILE A 225 22.44 -56.99 1.77
C ILE A 225 21.49 -57.97 1.09
N LYS A 226 20.54 -57.48 0.29
CA LYS A 226 19.61 -58.32 -0.48
C LYS A 226 20.35 -59.26 -1.43
N ALA A 227 21.40 -58.79 -2.09
CA ALA A 227 22.20 -59.64 -2.98
C ALA A 227 22.92 -60.77 -2.22
N ILE A 228 23.38 -60.51 -0.99
CA ILE A 228 24.00 -61.54 -0.14
C ILE A 228 22.95 -62.56 0.33
N LEU A 229 21.79 -62.09 0.82
CA LEU A 229 20.67 -62.96 1.23
C LEU A 229 20.22 -63.89 0.09
N MET A 230 20.05 -63.37 -1.12
CA MET A 230 19.69 -64.16 -2.30
C MET A 230 20.75 -65.20 -2.68
N ARG A 231 22.02 -64.99 -2.32
CA ARG A 231 23.09 -65.99 -2.48
C ARG A 231 23.05 -67.07 -1.40
N LEU A 232 22.69 -66.70 -0.17
CA LEU A 232 22.56 -67.65 0.95
C LEU A 232 21.32 -68.55 0.81
N GLU A 233 20.22 -68.03 0.26
CA GLU A 233 18.99 -68.80 0.03
C GLU A 233 19.03 -69.71 -1.20
N ARG A 234 20.06 -69.61 -2.06
CA ARG A 234 20.30 -70.58 -3.13
C ARG A 234 21.04 -71.79 -2.55
N PRO A 235 20.45 -73.00 -2.53
CA PRO A 235 21.22 -74.20 -2.21
C PRO A 235 22.31 -74.37 -3.27
N LEU A 236 23.54 -74.62 -2.82
CA LEU A 236 24.69 -74.98 -3.65
C LEU A 236 24.41 -76.29 -4.39
N ASN A 237 23.73 -76.22 -5.54
CA ASN A 237 23.65 -77.27 -6.57
C ASN A 237 23.61 -78.72 -6.01
N ASP A 238 22.78 -78.98 -5.00
CA ASP A 238 22.69 -80.32 -4.43
C ASP A 238 21.78 -81.16 -5.31
N GLU A 239 22.39 -82.17 -5.95
CA GLU A 239 21.72 -83.16 -6.77
C GLU A 239 20.60 -83.82 -5.96
N HIS A 240 19.36 -83.67 -6.45
CA HIS A 240 18.16 -84.18 -5.81
C HIS A 240 17.17 -84.63 -6.88
N PHE A 241 16.31 -85.58 -6.55
CA PHE A 241 15.11 -85.86 -7.34
C PHE A 241 13.87 -85.38 -6.56
N ILE A 242 12.76 -85.17 -7.25
CA ILE A 242 11.49 -84.76 -6.64
C ILE A 242 10.60 -85.98 -6.53
N LEU A 243 10.23 -86.35 -5.31
CA LEU A 243 9.21 -87.38 -5.08
C LEU A 243 7.85 -86.71 -4.88
N GLU A 244 6.89 -87.06 -5.72
CA GLU A 244 5.48 -86.75 -5.50
C GLU A 244 4.79 -87.92 -4.83
N ASP A 245 4.24 -87.68 -3.65
CA ASP A 245 3.61 -88.71 -2.86
C ASP A 245 2.15 -88.97 -3.30
N ILE A 246 1.52 -90.01 -2.72
CA ILE A 246 0.13 -90.40 -3.04
C ILE A 246 -0.92 -89.31 -2.69
N THR A 247 -0.52 -88.24 -2.00
CA THR A 247 -1.37 -87.09 -1.67
C THR A 247 -1.15 -85.92 -2.63
N GLY A 248 -0.31 -86.09 -3.67
CA GLY A 248 0.08 -85.06 -4.61
C GLY A 248 1.11 -84.07 -4.06
N ARG A 249 1.71 -84.36 -2.89
CA ARG A 249 2.72 -83.47 -2.30
C ARG A 249 4.09 -83.84 -2.85
N ALA A 250 4.71 -82.88 -3.54
CA ALA A 250 6.07 -82.99 -4.05
C ALA A 250 7.08 -82.47 -3.02
N PHE A 251 8.17 -83.20 -2.82
CA PHE A 251 9.31 -82.74 -2.01
C PHE A 251 10.64 -83.25 -2.57
N PRO A 252 11.73 -82.46 -2.41
CA PRO A 252 13.05 -82.88 -2.88
C PRO A 252 13.64 -83.95 -1.96
N ILE A 253 14.30 -84.93 -2.56
CA ILE A 253 15.14 -85.93 -1.91
C ILE A 253 16.57 -85.74 -2.41
N HIS A 254 17.44 -85.23 -1.54
CA HIS A 254 18.83 -84.97 -1.86
C HIS A 254 19.63 -86.28 -1.89
N LEU A 255 20.24 -86.56 -3.04
CA LEU A 255 20.96 -87.82 -3.30
C LEU A 255 22.19 -88.00 -2.40
N LYS A 256 22.79 -86.90 -1.93
CA LYS A 256 23.89 -86.93 -0.95
C LYS A 256 23.45 -87.30 0.46
N THR A 257 22.17 -87.11 0.80
CA THR A 257 21.64 -87.34 2.16
C THR A 257 21.01 -88.72 2.30
N ILE A 258 20.28 -89.15 1.27
CA ILE A 258 19.65 -90.47 1.22
C ILE A 258 20.40 -91.28 0.18
N THR A 259 21.21 -92.23 0.66
CA THR A 259 22.14 -93.02 -0.16
C THR A 259 21.78 -94.51 -0.22
N SER A 260 20.66 -94.92 0.37
CA SER A 260 20.21 -96.31 0.38
C SER A 260 18.69 -96.45 0.38
N TRP A 261 18.21 -97.58 -0.12
CA TRP A 261 16.79 -97.93 -0.11
C TRP A 261 16.23 -97.97 1.31
N ASP A 262 16.97 -98.50 2.29
CA ASP A 262 16.51 -98.57 3.68
C ASP A 262 16.32 -97.18 4.29
N ALA A 263 17.23 -96.23 4.01
CA ALA A 263 17.10 -94.86 4.48
C ALA A 263 15.89 -94.15 3.85
N PHE A 264 15.70 -94.35 2.54
CA PHE A 264 14.54 -93.84 1.83
C PHE A 264 13.22 -94.39 2.38
N GLU A 265 13.14 -95.71 2.58
CA GLU A 265 11.95 -96.38 3.10
C GLU A 265 11.66 -95.98 4.54
N PHE A 266 12.67 -95.82 5.38
CA PHE A 266 12.51 -95.33 6.75
C PHE A 266 11.87 -93.94 6.75
N ILE A 267 12.43 -93.01 5.96
CA ILE A 267 11.93 -91.63 5.86
C ILE A 267 10.52 -91.60 5.27
N LEU A 268 10.25 -92.44 4.26
CA LEU A 268 8.93 -92.55 3.66
C LEU A 268 7.91 -93.10 4.67
N ALA A 269 8.23 -94.17 5.39
CA ALA A 269 7.36 -94.75 6.40
C ALA A 269 7.07 -93.75 7.54
N ASP A 270 8.09 -93.02 8.00
CA ASP A 270 7.93 -92.00 9.03
C ASP A 270 7.06 -90.82 8.56
N ARG A 271 7.30 -90.32 7.34
CA ARG A 271 6.49 -89.26 6.73
C ARG A 271 5.01 -89.62 6.60
N PHE A 272 4.72 -90.91 6.44
CA PHE A 272 3.36 -91.44 6.34
C PHE A 272 2.77 -91.89 7.69
N ARG A 273 3.50 -91.78 8.81
CA ARG A 273 3.00 -92.12 10.15
C ARG A 273 1.72 -91.34 10.46
N GLY A 274 0.67 -92.06 10.83
CA GLY A 274 -0.64 -91.47 11.15
C GLY A 274 -1.48 -90.98 9.97
N LYS A 275 -0.99 -91.10 8.72
CA LYS A 275 -1.73 -90.69 7.51
C LYS A 275 -2.47 -91.86 6.85
N LYS A 276 -3.46 -91.55 5.99
CA LYS A 276 -4.11 -92.56 5.14
C LYS A 276 -3.05 -93.24 4.25
N GLY A 277 -3.12 -94.56 4.12
CA GLY A 277 -2.13 -95.34 3.36
C GLY A 277 -0.86 -95.75 4.12
N ALA A 278 -0.66 -95.29 5.37
CA ALA A 278 0.54 -95.61 6.18
C ALA A 278 0.87 -97.11 6.25
N HIS A 279 -0.15 -97.94 6.51
CA HIS A 279 0.01 -99.39 6.61
C HIS A 279 0.42 -100.05 5.27
N ARG A 280 0.11 -99.42 4.13
CA ARG A 280 0.52 -99.91 2.79
C ARG A 280 1.94 -99.48 2.49
N VAL A 281 2.29 -98.23 2.78
CA VAL A 281 3.67 -97.72 2.65
C VAL A 281 4.62 -98.53 3.53
N LYS A 282 4.28 -98.75 4.81
CA LYS A 282 5.05 -99.60 5.73
C LYS A 282 5.17 -101.05 5.26
N GLY A 283 4.13 -101.57 4.59
CA GLY A 283 4.14 -102.89 3.97
C GLY A 283 4.77 -102.95 2.58
N LYS A 284 5.48 -101.89 2.15
CA LYS A 284 6.09 -101.75 0.81
C LYS A 284 5.12 -101.95 -0.37
N ARG A 285 3.82 -101.75 -0.15
CA ARG A 285 2.75 -101.89 -1.16
C ARG A 285 2.51 -100.57 -1.91
N TYR A 286 3.56 -100.11 -2.59
CA TYR A 286 3.53 -98.93 -3.45
C TYR A 286 4.44 -99.15 -4.66
N SER A 287 4.12 -98.50 -5.77
CA SER A 287 4.96 -98.39 -6.97
C SER A 287 5.55 -96.99 -7.06
N LEU A 288 6.74 -96.91 -7.66
CA LEU A 288 7.44 -95.67 -7.94
C LEU A 288 7.66 -95.62 -9.44
N GLN A 289 7.30 -94.53 -10.08
CA GLN A 289 7.41 -94.37 -11.53
C GLN A 289 8.05 -93.02 -11.87
N GLU A 290 9.02 -93.01 -12.77
CA GLU A 290 9.54 -91.76 -13.33
C GLU A 290 8.49 -91.13 -14.25
N ARG A 291 8.14 -89.87 -13.98
CA ARG A 291 7.05 -89.18 -14.69
C ARG A 291 7.30 -89.03 -16.18
N ALA A 292 8.52 -88.67 -16.58
CA ALA A 292 8.83 -88.32 -17.98
C ALA A 292 8.87 -89.55 -18.90
N SER A 293 9.47 -90.64 -18.44
CA SER A 293 9.67 -91.87 -19.23
C SER A 293 8.61 -92.93 -18.95
N HIS A 294 7.79 -92.73 -17.91
CA HIS A 294 6.92 -93.75 -17.33
C HIS A 294 7.67 -95.02 -16.88
N ARG A 295 8.98 -94.96 -16.69
CA ARG A 295 9.81 -96.07 -16.20
C ARG A 295 9.44 -96.42 -14.76
N GLN A 296 9.09 -97.68 -14.51
CA GLN A 296 8.91 -98.18 -13.15
C GLN A 296 10.27 -98.33 -12.45
N ILE A 297 10.38 -97.81 -11.23
CA ILE A 297 11.59 -97.94 -10.42
C ILE A 297 11.49 -99.25 -9.63
N ASP A 298 12.35 -100.20 -10.01
CA ASP A 298 12.45 -101.47 -9.32
C ASP A 298 13.35 -101.35 -8.07
N ARG A 299 12.88 -101.93 -6.96
CA ARG A 299 13.62 -102.01 -5.70
C ARG A 299 14.82 -102.97 -5.79
N SER A 300 14.85 -103.84 -6.80
CA SER A 300 16.00 -104.70 -7.07
C SER A 300 17.20 -103.93 -7.64
N THR A 301 16.99 -102.71 -8.16
CA THR A 301 18.05 -101.88 -8.74
C THR A 301 18.86 -101.20 -7.63
N GLU A 302 20.18 -101.07 -7.80
CA GLU A 302 21.01 -100.29 -6.89
C GLU A 302 20.53 -98.83 -6.80
N TRP A 303 20.64 -98.24 -5.61
CA TRP A 303 20.11 -96.90 -5.32
C TRP A 303 20.56 -95.84 -6.34
N GLU A 304 21.85 -95.82 -6.67
CA GLU A 304 22.45 -94.85 -7.60
C GLU A 304 21.92 -95.00 -9.04
N GLY A 305 21.53 -96.21 -9.44
CA GLY A 305 20.90 -96.47 -10.75
C GLY A 305 19.38 -96.32 -10.74
N ALA A 306 18.76 -96.35 -9.56
CA ALA A 306 17.33 -96.20 -9.41
C ALA A 306 16.88 -94.73 -9.59
N PHE A 307 17.62 -93.78 -9.02
CA PHE A 307 17.29 -92.36 -9.00
C PHE A 307 18.41 -91.50 -9.57
N LEU A 308 18.10 -90.71 -10.60
CA LEU A 308 19.03 -89.72 -11.18
C LEU A 308 18.67 -88.30 -10.72
N PRO A 309 19.64 -87.37 -10.74
CA PRO A 309 19.39 -85.98 -10.40
C PRO A 309 18.29 -85.35 -11.26
N TYR A 310 17.46 -84.53 -10.62
CA TYR A 310 16.40 -83.70 -11.19
C TYR A 310 15.24 -84.47 -11.85
N GLN A 311 15.16 -85.78 -11.64
CA GLN A 311 14.01 -86.58 -12.03
C GLN A 311 12.80 -86.26 -11.15
N ARG A 312 11.61 -86.50 -11.71
CA ARG A 312 10.34 -86.47 -10.95
C ARG A 312 9.78 -87.88 -10.88
N ILE A 313 9.63 -88.37 -9.66
CA ILE A 313 9.15 -89.71 -9.35
C ILE A 313 7.77 -89.60 -8.72
N ASP A 314 6.81 -90.34 -9.27
CA ASP A 314 5.45 -90.41 -8.79
C ASP A 314 5.24 -91.70 -8.00
N MET A 315 4.68 -91.57 -6.80
CA MET A 315 4.35 -92.69 -5.94
C MET A 315 2.85 -93.03 -6.03
N SER A 316 2.54 -94.30 -6.29
CA SER A 316 1.17 -94.82 -6.30
C SER A 316 1.03 -96.03 -5.36
N LEU A 317 -0.14 -96.21 -4.75
CA LEU A 317 -0.41 -97.36 -3.88
C LEU A 317 -0.82 -98.59 -4.69
N ILE A 318 -0.27 -99.75 -4.34
CA ILE A 318 -0.70 -101.02 -4.93
C ILE A 318 -1.92 -101.52 -4.16
N CYS A 319 -3.06 -101.61 -4.85
CA CYS A 319 -4.27 -102.26 -4.36
C CYS A 319 -4.28 -103.70 -4.89
N ARG A 320 -4.49 -104.69 -3.99
CA ARG A 320 -4.86 -106.03 -4.46
C ARG A 320 -6.29 -105.93 -4.98
N GLU A 321 -6.50 -106.38 -6.21
CA GLU A 321 -7.84 -106.69 -6.70
C GLU A 321 -8.49 -107.69 -5.73
N ALA A 322 -9.77 -107.46 -5.41
CA ALA A 322 -10.56 -108.44 -4.69
C ALA A 322 -10.57 -109.73 -5.52
N GLY A 323 -10.13 -110.83 -4.90
CA GLY A 323 -9.73 -112.04 -5.61
C GLY A 323 -10.80 -112.58 -6.56
N THR A 324 -10.39 -112.89 -7.78
CA THR A 324 -11.10 -113.73 -8.73
C THR A 324 -11.10 -115.18 -8.25
N GLY A 325 -12.00 -115.48 -7.31
CA GLY A 325 -12.63 -116.80 -7.22
C GLY A 325 -13.54 -117.03 -8.44
N PRO A 326 -13.89 -118.29 -8.77
CA PRO A 326 -14.31 -118.69 -10.12
C PRO A 326 -15.55 -117.95 -10.62
N GLN A 327 -15.48 -117.57 -11.90
CA GLN A 327 -16.50 -116.88 -12.69
C GLN A 327 -17.93 -117.31 -12.35
N LYS A 328 -18.71 -116.37 -11.79
CA LYS A 328 -20.13 -116.24 -12.13
C LYS A 328 -20.28 -114.97 -12.96
N LYS A 329 -20.71 -115.13 -14.21
CA LYS A 329 -21.22 -114.03 -15.04
C LYS A 329 -22.47 -113.48 -14.35
N SER A 330 -22.31 -112.54 -13.44
CA SER A 330 -23.40 -111.69 -12.96
C SER A 330 -23.07 -110.28 -13.41
N SER A 331 -23.83 -109.82 -14.39
CA SER A 331 -23.90 -108.43 -14.80
C SER A 331 -23.94 -107.53 -13.56
N SER A 332 -22.97 -106.62 -13.42
CA SER A 332 -22.84 -105.73 -12.28
C SER A 332 -24.06 -104.80 -12.19
N SER A 333 -24.92 -105.03 -11.21
CA SER A 333 -26.02 -104.13 -10.86
C SER A 333 -25.66 -103.24 -9.67
N CYS A 334 -26.17 -102.02 -9.68
CA CYS A 334 -25.98 -101.06 -8.59
C CYS A 334 -26.64 -101.58 -7.30
N PRO A 335 -25.91 -101.70 -6.17
CA PRO A 335 -26.42 -102.30 -4.92
C PRO A 335 -27.47 -101.43 -4.18
N TRP A 336 -27.93 -100.33 -4.75
CA TRP A 336 -28.97 -99.48 -4.15
C TRP A 336 -30.26 -99.40 -4.97
N CYS A 337 -30.21 -99.53 -6.29
CA CYS A 337 -31.41 -99.49 -7.15
C CYS A 337 -31.56 -100.70 -8.07
N GLU A 338 -30.66 -101.68 -7.96
CA GLU A 338 -30.63 -102.94 -8.71
C GLU A 338 -30.57 -102.81 -10.24
N THR A 339 -30.40 -101.60 -10.78
CA THR A 339 -30.21 -101.38 -12.21
C THR A 339 -28.90 -102.00 -12.67
N VAL A 340 -28.98 -102.88 -13.68
CA VAL A 340 -27.83 -103.53 -14.31
C VAL A 340 -27.11 -102.52 -15.21
N ALA A 341 -25.81 -102.34 -14.99
CA ALA A 341 -25.00 -101.43 -15.81
C ALA A 341 -24.85 -101.97 -17.25
N PRO A 342 -25.11 -101.16 -18.29
CA PRO A 342 -24.77 -101.53 -19.66
C PRO A 342 -23.25 -101.65 -19.78
N VAL A 343 -22.79 -102.67 -20.51
CA VAL A 343 -21.37 -102.92 -20.80
C VAL A 343 -20.87 -101.75 -21.65
N ILE A 344 -20.18 -100.80 -21.03
CA ILE A 344 -19.52 -99.70 -21.72
C ILE A 344 -18.02 -100.01 -21.71
N SER A 345 -17.50 -100.25 -22.91
CA SER A 345 -16.09 -100.41 -23.25
C SER A 345 -15.27 -99.22 -22.75
N ASP A 346 -14.12 -99.52 -22.15
CA ASP A 346 -13.11 -98.57 -21.69
C ASP A 346 -12.80 -97.51 -22.76
N THR A 347 -13.25 -96.28 -22.54
CA THR A 347 -12.62 -95.09 -23.11
C THR A 347 -12.13 -94.22 -21.97
N GLU A 348 -10.82 -94.27 -21.79
CA GLU A 348 -10.01 -93.49 -20.87
C GLU A 348 -10.15 -91.99 -21.20
N THR A 349 -10.95 -91.26 -20.43
CA THR A 349 -10.97 -89.79 -20.46
C THR A 349 -9.77 -89.25 -19.69
N GLN A 350 -8.78 -88.77 -20.45
CA GLN A 350 -7.62 -88.02 -19.98
C GLN A 350 -8.04 -86.59 -19.54
N TRP A 351 -7.63 -86.16 -18.35
CA TRP A 351 -7.62 -84.74 -17.95
C TRP A 351 -6.20 -84.21 -17.96
#